data_AF-A0A7V2JPU6-F1
#
_entry.id   AF-A0A7V2JPU6-F1
#
_cell.length_a   1.000
_cell.length_b   1.000
_cell.length_c   1.000
_cell.angle_alpha   90.00
_cell.angle_beta   90.00
_cell.angle_gamma   90.00
#
_symmetry.space_group_name_H-M   'P 1'
#
loop_
_entity.id
_entity.type
_entity.pdbx_description
1 polymer ?
#
loop_
_entity_poly.entity_id
_entity_poly.type
_entity_poly.pdbx_seq_one_letter_code
_entity_poly.pdbx_strand_id
1 'polypeptide(L)' 'MSVGLGKLGIDDKNKPIIVYCRSGHRAAQSYLVLRSLGFNKVRLYSNSMNEYGSIRTAPLRQGTSP' A
#
# COMPACT_ATOMS: atom_id res chain seq x y z
N MET A 1 -4.53 11.89 -21.26
CA MET A 1 -3.25 12.09 -20.55
C MET A 1 -3.44 11.73 -19.08
N SER A 2 -3.04 10.52 -18.63
CA SER A 2 -3.06 10.22 -17.20
C SER A 2 -1.77 10.75 -16.55
N VAL A 3 -1.90 11.86 -15.82
CA VAL A 3 -0.85 12.36 -14.92
C VAL A 3 -1.24 11.87 -13.51
N GLY A 4 -0.29 11.30 -12.76
CA GLY A 4 -0.49 10.82 -11.39
C GLY A 4 -0.74 9.30 -11.24
N LEU A 5 -1.36 8.93 -10.12
CA LEU A 5 -1.61 7.54 -9.67
C LEU A 5 -2.31 6.64 -10.72
N GLY A 6 -3.02 7.22 -11.69
CA GLY A 6 -3.66 6.47 -12.78
C GLY A 6 -2.69 5.67 -13.66
N LYS A 7 -1.40 6.07 -13.76
CA LYS A 7 -0.38 5.25 -14.47
C LYS A 7 -0.08 3.93 -13.75
N LEU A 8 -0.41 3.84 -12.47
CA LEU A 8 -0.22 2.66 -11.63
C LEU A 8 -1.52 1.83 -11.50
N GLY A 9 -2.56 2.14 -12.28
CA GLY A 9 -3.87 1.48 -12.20
C GLY A 9 -4.63 1.81 -10.91
N ILE A 10 -4.37 3.01 -10.35
CA ILE A 10 -5.03 3.57 -9.17
C ILE A 10 -5.85 4.80 -9.63
N ASP A 11 -6.84 4.54 -10.47
CA ASP A 11 -7.73 5.51 -11.11
C ASP A 11 -9.16 5.47 -10.52
N ASP A 12 -9.62 4.31 -10.04
CA ASP A 12 -10.90 4.16 -9.34
C ASP A 12 -10.78 4.42 -7.84
N LYS A 13 -11.50 5.43 -7.34
CA LYS A 13 -11.58 5.81 -5.92
C LYS A 13 -12.23 4.76 -5.02
N ASN A 14 -12.98 3.83 -5.60
CA ASN A 14 -13.67 2.75 -4.90
C ASN A 14 -12.91 1.42 -4.94
N LYS A 15 -11.76 1.37 -5.63
CA LYS A 15 -10.87 0.22 -5.61
C LYS A 15 -10.26 0.06 -4.22
N PRO A 16 -10.27 -1.13 -3.61
CA PRO A 16 -9.61 -1.37 -2.33
C PRO A 16 -8.10 -1.13 -2.44
N ILE A 17 -7.56 -0.37 -1.50
CA ILE A 17 -6.12 -0.09 -1.41
C ILE A 17 -5.64 -0.49 -0.02
N ILE A 18 -4.58 -1.29 0.04
CA ILE A 18 -3.89 -1.63 1.30
C ILE A 18 -2.48 -1.03 1.23
N VAL A 19 -2.16 -0.15 2.17
CA VAL A 19 -0.83 0.45 2.30
C VAL A 19 -0.04 -0.25 3.40
N TYR A 20 1.27 -0.43 3.17
CA TYR A 20 2.18 -1.08 4.11
C TYR A 20 3.60 -0.48 4.01
N CYS A 21 4.44 -0.70 5.02
CA CYS A 21 5.87 -0.40 4.95
C CYS A 21 6.69 -1.45 5.71
N ARG A 22 7.50 -1.05 6.69
CA ARG A 22 8.17 -1.97 7.63
C ARG A 22 7.30 -2.21 8.87
N SER A 23 6.89 -1.13 9.53
CA SER A 23 6.17 -1.12 10.82
C SER A 23 4.96 -0.18 10.81
N GLY A 24 4.31 0.02 9.65
CA GLY A 24 3.11 0.86 9.52
C GLY A 24 3.32 2.38 9.46
N HIS A 25 4.33 2.94 10.13
CA HIS A 25 4.50 4.40 10.27
C HIS A 25 4.48 5.20 8.95
N ARG A 26 5.29 4.80 7.97
CA ARG A 26 5.34 5.48 6.66
C ARG A 26 4.03 5.30 5.87
N ALA A 27 3.43 4.13 6.02
CA ALA A 27 2.17 3.83 5.35
C ALA A 27 0.99 4.59 5.96
N ALA A 28 1.04 5.00 7.24
CA ALA A 28 0.03 5.86 7.85
C ALA A 28 -0.03 7.24 7.16
N GLN A 29 1.12 7.79 6.77
CA GLN A 29 1.16 9.03 5.99
C GLN A 29 0.44 8.85 4.65
N SER A 30 0.71 7.76 3.92
CA SER A 30 0.04 7.47 2.65
C SER A 30 -1.46 7.19 2.82
N TYR A 31 -1.86 6.51 3.91
CA TYR A 31 -3.26 6.29 4.26
C TYR A 31 -4.02 7.62 4.37
N LEU A 32 -3.46 8.59 5.09
CA LEU A 32 -4.06 9.92 5.26
C LEU A 32 -4.14 10.67 3.93
N VAL A 33 -3.07 10.66 3.13
CA VAL A 33 -3.05 11.31 1.82
C VAL A 33 -4.10 10.72 0.88
N LEU A 34 -4.20 9.39 0.78
CA LEU A 34 -5.16 8.74 -0.11
C LEU A 34 -6.61 9.02 0.33
N ARG A 35 -6.90 9.00 1.63
CA ARG A 35 -8.20 9.41 2.17
C ARG A 35 -8.54 10.86 1.80
N SER A 36 -7.59 11.77 1.97
CA SER A 36 -7.73 13.19 1.59
C SER A 36 -7.99 13.38 0.08
N LEU A 37 -7.39 12.53 -0.76
CA LEU A 37 -7.62 12.50 -2.20
C LEU A 37 -8.95 11.82 -2.60
N GLY A 38 -9.83 11.47 -1.65
CA GLY A 38 -11.15 10.90 -1.92
C GLY A 38 -11.16 9.40 -2.21
N PHE A 39 -10.11 8.65 -1.88
CA PHE A 39 -10.15 7.18 -1.95
C PHE A 39 -10.94 6.63 -0.75
N ASN A 40 -12.02 5.90 -1.04
CA ASN A 40 -13.01 5.52 -0.03
C ASN A 40 -12.62 4.23 0.70
N LYS A 41 -11.87 3.34 0.04
CA LYS A 41 -11.54 1.99 0.53
C LYS A 41 -10.05 1.79 0.81
N VAL A 42 -9.46 2.70 1.58
CA VAL A 42 -8.06 2.60 2.00
C VAL A 42 -7.96 1.91 3.36
N ARG A 43 -7.05 0.95 3.49
CA ARG A 43 -6.71 0.25 4.75
C ARG A 43 -5.21 0.33 5.00
N LEU A 44 -4.83 0.52 6.25
CA LEU A 44 -3.44 0.44 6.69
C LEU A 44 -3.16 -0.97 7.23
N TYR A 45 -2.16 -1.65 6.69
CA TYR A 45 -1.61 -2.85 7.31
C TYR A 45 -0.57 -2.45 8.36
N SER A 46 -1.01 -2.32 9.62
CA SER A 46 -0.25 -1.73 10.72
C SER A 46 1.08 -2.45 10.96
N ASN A 47 1.08 -3.78 11.04
CA ASN A 47 2.28 -4.54 11.33
C ASN A 47 3.15 -4.79 10.08
N SER A 48 2.61 -4.56 8.88
CA SER A 48 3.38 -4.42 7.64
C SER A 48 4.34 -5.60 7.40
N MET A 49 5.54 -5.36 6.83
CA MET A 49 6.53 -6.41 6.59
C MET A 49 7.07 -7.07 7.86
N ASN A 50 6.98 -6.44 9.04
CA ASN A 50 7.36 -7.11 10.29
C ASN A 50 6.50 -8.37 10.52
N GLU A 51 5.21 -8.32 10.15
CA GLU A 51 4.34 -9.49 10.22
C GLU A 51 4.46 -10.36 8.98
N TYR A 52 4.26 -9.80 7.78
CA TYR A 52 4.26 -10.58 6.55
C TYR A 52 5.57 -11.33 6.33
N GLY A 53 6.71 -10.71 6.68
CA GLY A 53 8.03 -11.33 6.60
C GLY A 53 8.30 -12.41 7.65
N SER A 54 7.51 -12.45 8.74
CA SER A 54 7.61 -13.50 9.77
C SER A 54 6.88 -14.79 9.37
N ILE A 55 5.96 -14.71 8.42
CA ILE A 55 5.21 -15.86 7.91
C ILE A 55 6.14 -16.63 6.97
N ARG A 56 6.65 -17.77 7.43
CA ARG A 56 7.66 -18.56 6.69
C ARG A 56 7.18 -19.06 5.31
N THR A 57 5.88 -19.25 5.15
CA THR A 57 5.27 -19.70 3.90
C THR A 57 4.80 -18.55 2.99
N ALA A 58 4.96 -17.30 3.42
CA ALA A 58 4.53 -16.16 2.62
C ALA A 58 5.41 -16.02 1.37
N PRO A 59 4.81 -15.78 0.20
CA PRO A 59 5.58 -15.54 -1.01
C PRO A 59 6.28 -14.17 -0.89
N LEU A 60 7.61 -14.22 -0.78
CA LEU A 60 8.49 -13.05 -0.73
C LEU A 60 9.37 -13.03 -1.98
N ARG A 61 9.41 -11.88 -2.65
CA ARG A 61 10.40 -11.61 -3.70
C ARG A 61 11.52 -10.76 -3.12
N GLN A 62 12.76 -11.15 -3.40
CA GLN A 62 13.98 -10.51 -2.90
C GLN A 62 14.82 -10.01 -4.09
N GLY A 63 15.74 -9.09 -3.82
CA GLY A 63 16.69 -8.58 -4.82
C GLY A 63 16.37 -7.18 -5.30
N THR A 64 17.07 -6.76 -6.36
CA THR A 64 17.00 -5.41 -6.95
C THR A 64 15.85 -5.23 -7.93
N SER A 65 15.15 -6.31 -8.27
CA SER A 65 13.94 -6.30 -9.10
C SER A 65 12.88 -7.22 -8.48
N PRO A 66 12.37 -6.86 -7.28
CA PRO A 66 11.36 -7.64 -6.56
C PRO A 66 10.00 -7.62 -7.27
#